data_AF-A0A3N5HDB5-F1
#
_entry.id   AF-A0A3N5HDB5-F1
#
_cell.length_a   1.000
_cell.length_b   1.000
_cell.length_c   1.000
_cell.angle_alpha   90.00
_cell.angle_beta   90.00
_cell.angle_gamma   90.00
#
_symmetry.space_group_name_H-M   'P 1'
#
loop_
_entity.id
_entity.type
_entity.pdbx_description
1 polymer ?
#
loop_
_entity_poly.entity_id
_entity_poly.type
_entity_poly.pdbx_seq_one_letter_code
_entity_poly.pdbx_strand_id
1 'polypeptide(L)'
;ALYAQDDRPEGFRWIQADSASSNVYGFLRFEPNGRAIACLANLANRPWPRYRFGLPIAGTWQRILDTDAAAFGGGDRSGPSVVTTEHVAWDSMPESAAVDLPPLTVQWLLSPDTER
;
A
#
# COMPACT_ATOMS: atom_id res chain seq x y z
N ALA A 1 -6.60 11.60 -3.82
CA ALA A 1 -5.24 11.26 -4.28
C ALA A 1 -5.20 10.74 -5.72
N LEU A 2 -6.25 10.05 -6.19
CA LEU A 2 -6.19 9.28 -7.46
C LEU A 2 -6.29 10.10 -8.75
N TYR A 3 -6.63 11.39 -8.68
CA TYR A 3 -6.81 12.26 -9.85
C TYR A 3 -6.20 13.65 -9.70
N ALA A 4 -6.17 14.21 -8.48
CA ALA A 4 -5.90 15.63 -8.24
C ALA A 4 -4.49 16.10 -8.65
N GLN A 5 -3.54 15.17 -8.81
CA GLN A 5 -2.14 15.43 -9.14
C GLN A 5 -1.62 14.44 -10.21
N ASP A 6 -2.46 13.99 -11.15
CA ASP A 6 -2.04 13.03 -12.19
C ASP A 6 -0.96 13.58 -13.14
N ASP A 7 -0.91 14.90 -13.33
CA ASP A 7 0.04 15.60 -14.19
C ASP A 7 1.29 16.11 -13.44
N ARG A 8 1.44 15.74 -12.16
CA ARG A 8 2.49 16.24 -11.27
C ARG A 8 3.35 15.11 -10.72
N PRO A 9 4.68 15.17 -10.85
CA PRO A 9 5.57 14.18 -10.23
C PRO A 9 5.35 14.03 -8.72
N GLU A 10 4.98 15.11 -8.04
CA GLU A 10 4.69 15.13 -6.60
C GLU A 10 3.50 14.24 -6.22
N GLY A 11 2.60 13.96 -7.17
CA GLY A 11 1.43 13.10 -6.99
C GLY A 11 1.73 11.60 -6.94
N PHE A 12 2.98 11.18 -7.15
CA PHE A 12 3.40 9.80 -7.25
C PHE A 12 4.77 9.53 -6.62
N ARG A 13 4.94 8.41 -5.91
CA ARG A 13 6.25 7.93 -5.48
C ARG A 13 6.29 6.41 -5.48
N TRP A 14 7.36 5.81 -6.00
CA TRP A 14 7.58 4.37 -5.88
C TRP A 14 7.85 3.95 -4.43
N ILE A 15 7.27 2.83 -4.02
CA ILE A 15 7.66 2.06 -2.83
C ILE A 15 8.54 0.89 -3.28
N GLN A 16 8.01 0.08 -4.20
CA GLN A 16 8.68 -1.06 -4.82
C GLN A 16 8.50 -1.01 -6.33
N ALA A 17 9.57 -0.60 -7.02
CA ALA A 17 9.64 -0.56 -8.48
C ALA A 17 10.30 -1.80 -9.09
N ASP A 18 11.25 -2.41 -8.35
CA ASP A 18 12.20 -3.38 -8.92
C ASP A 18 12.17 -4.73 -8.18
N SER A 19 11.02 -5.13 -7.64
CA SER A 19 10.89 -6.41 -6.93
C SER A 19 10.63 -7.58 -7.89
N ALA A 20 11.50 -7.75 -8.89
CA ALA A 20 11.33 -8.77 -9.94
C ALA A 20 11.25 -10.21 -9.37
N SER A 21 11.93 -10.48 -8.26
CA SER A 21 11.89 -11.79 -7.58
C SER A 21 10.58 -12.05 -6.83
N SER A 22 9.87 -11.00 -6.41
CA SER A 22 8.60 -11.12 -5.69
C SER A 22 7.38 -10.97 -6.60
N ASN A 23 7.56 -10.32 -7.76
CA ASN A 23 6.50 -9.87 -8.65
C ASN A 23 5.46 -8.99 -7.95
N VAL A 24 5.92 -8.17 -7.00
CA VAL A 24 5.12 -7.19 -6.27
C VAL A 24 5.54 -5.78 -6.69
N TYR A 25 4.55 -4.95 -7.03
CA TYR A 25 4.72 -3.53 -7.26
C TYR A 25 4.06 -2.73 -6.14
N GLY A 26 4.70 -1.65 -5.73
CA GLY A 26 4.18 -0.77 -4.69
C GLY A 26 4.43 0.70 -5.01
N PHE A 27 3.43 1.55 -4.86
CA PHE A 27 3.58 3.00 -5.04
C PHE A 27 2.63 3.80 -4.15
N LEU A 28 2.91 5.09 -4.00
CA LEU A 28 2.10 6.07 -3.28
C LEU A 28 1.46 7.02 -4.28
N ARG A 29 0.21 7.39 -4.01
CA ARG A 29 -0.49 8.53 -4.63
C ARG A 29 -0.76 9.59 -3.58
N PHE A 30 -0.50 10.85 -3.90
CA PHE A 30 -0.66 11.96 -2.95
C PHE A 30 -1.82 12.88 -3.32
N GLU A 31 -2.42 13.48 -2.30
CA GLU A 31 -3.27 14.67 -2.39
C GLU A 31 -2.44 15.94 -2.17
N PRO A 32 -2.91 17.10 -2.67
CA PRO A 32 -2.28 18.38 -2.36
C PRO A 32 -2.20 18.70 -0.86
N ASN A 33 -3.07 18.10 -0.04
CA ASN A 33 -3.10 18.27 1.42
C ASN A 33 -2.14 17.35 2.19
N GLY A 34 -1.38 16.49 1.50
CA GLY A 34 -0.45 15.53 2.11
C GLY A 34 -1.02 14.15 2.42
N ARG A 35 -2.34 13.93 2.33
CA ARG A 35 -2.93 12.58 2.45
C ARG A 35 -2.44 11.70 1.32
N ALA A 36 -2.23 10.43 1.62
CA ALA A 36 -1.66 9.48 0.68
C ALA A 36 -2.49 8.20 0.57
N ILE A 37 -2.42 7.55 -0.58
CA ILE A 37 -2.86 6.17 -0.78
C ILE A 37 -1.64 5.33 -1.15
N ALA A 38 -1.35 4.30 -0.36
CA ALA A 38 -0.38 3.28 -0.72
C ALA A 38 -1.08 2.18 -1.52
N CYS A 39 -0.57 1.89 -2.71
CA CYS A 39 -1.08 0.91 -3.63
C CYS A 39 -0.07 -0.23 -3.73
N LEU A 40 -0.49 -1.45 -3.40
CA LEU A 40 0.32 -2.67 -3.51
C LEU A 40 -0.35 -3.64 -4.48
N ALA A 41 0.41 -4.21 -5.40
CA ALA A 41 -0.06 -5.18 -6.37
C ALA A 41 0.84 -6.41 -6.35
N ASN A 42 0.32 -7.54 -5.87
CA ASN A 42 0.97 -8.83 -6.01
C ASN A 42 0.52 -9.47 -7.33
N LEU A 43 1.43 -9.51 -8.31
CA LEU A 43 1.20 -10.12 -9.61
C LEU A 43 1.70 -11.57 -9.65
N ALA A 44 2.21 -12.11 -8.55
CA ALA A 44 2.58 -13.52 -8.45
C ALA A 44 1.35 -14.40 -8.21
N ASN A 45 1.40 -15.63 -8.72
CA ASN A 45 0.45 -16.70 -8.36
C ASN A 45 0.81 -17.37 -7.02
N ARG A 46 1.40 -16.62 -6.08
CA ARG A 46 1.72 -17.09 -4.72
C ARG A 46 1.45 -15.99 -3.70
N PRO A 47 1.08 -16.34 -2.47
CA PRO A 47 0.88 -15.36 -1.41
C PRO A 47 2.21 -14.84 -0.85
N TRP A 48 2.16 -13.64 -0.29
CA TRP A 48 3.21 -13.06 0.55
C TRP A 48 2.65 -12.72 1.94
N PRO A 49 2.85 -13.60 2.95
CA PRO A 49 2.45 -13.30 4.31
C PRO A 49 3.36 -12.26 4.93
N ARG A 50 2.79 -11.31 5.68
CA ARG A 50 3.51 -10.20 6.35
C ARG A 50 4.52 -9.50 5.42
N TYR A 51 4.12 -9.23 4.18
CA TYR A 51 4.92 -8.49 3.22
C TYR A 51 5.18 -7.08 3.75
N ARG A 52 6.45 -6.75 3.98
CA ARG A 52 6.88 -5.45 4.53
C ARG A 52 7.19 -4.47 3.42
N PHE A 53 6.73 -3.24 3.60
CA PHE A 53 6.93 -2.13 2.66
C PHE A 53 7.07 -0.80 3.41
N GLY A 54 7.78 0.16 2.80
CA GLY A 54 8.03 1.47 3.39
C GLY A 54 6.84 2.43 3.26
N LEU A 55 6.67 3.30 4.26
CA LEU A 55 5.63 4.33 4.32
C LEU A 55 6.20 5.67 4.82
N PRO A 56 5.70 6.82 4.33
CA PRO A 56 6.21 8.13 4.73
C PRO A 56 5.55 8.68 6.01
N ILE A 57 4.36 8.17 6.38
CA ILE A 57 3.51 8.71 7.45
C ILE A 57 3.25 7.61 8.48
N ALA A 58 3.55 7.91 9.74
CA ALA A 58 3.29 7.01 10.86
C ALA A 58 1.80 6.94 11.19
N GLY A 59 1.38 5.84 11.81
CA GLY A 59 0.05 5.67 12.36
C GLY A 59 -0.75 4.59 11.65
N THR A 60 -2.06 4.77 11.64
CA THR A 60 -3.01 3.73 11.24
C THR A 60 -3.52 3.98 9.82
N TRP A 61 -3.13 3.10 8.91
CA TRP A 61 -3.58 3.11 7.52
C TRP A 61 -4.80 2.22 7.35
N GLN A 62 -5.82 2.71 6.66
CA GLN A 62 -7.06 1.99 6.41
C GLN A 62 -7.06 1.34 5.02
N ARG A 63 -7.28 0.03 4.94
CA ARG A 63 -7.54 -0.64 3.67
C ARG A 63 -8.88 -0.19 3.09
N ILE A 64 -8.82 0.49 1.95
CA ILE A 64 -9.99 1.01 1.22
C ILE A 64 -10.32 0.20 -0.03
N LEU A 65 -9.38 -0.62 -0.50
CA LEU A 65 -9.58 -1.57 -1.59
C LEU A 65 -8.85 -2.88 -1.27
N ASP A 66 -9.53 -3.98 -1.55
CA ASP A 66 -8.96 -5.32 -1.57
C ASP A 66 -9.59 -6.10 -2.72
N THR A 67 -8.82 -6.41 -3.77
CA THR A 67 -9.37 -7.18 -4.89
C THR A 67 -9.52 -8.67 -4.57
N ASP A 68 -8.95 -9.16 -3.44
CA ASP A 68 -9.19 -10.52 -2.95
C ASP A 68 -10.45 -10.61 -2.07
N ALA A 69 -11.22 -9.54 -1.91
CA ALA A 69 -12.45 -9.60 -1.14
C ALA A 69 -13.48 -10.54 -1.79
N ALA A 70 -14.24 -11.31 -0.99
CA ALA A 70 -15.25 -12.22 -1.49
C ALA A 70 -16.35 -11.52 -2.30
N ALA A 71 -16.61 -10.24 -2.00
CA ALA A 71 -17.52 -9.40 -2.78
C ALA A 71 -17.09 -9.21 -4.25
N PHE A 72 -15.80 -9.39 -4.55
CA PHE A 72 -15.24 -9.38 -5.90
C PHE A 72 -14.94 -10.79 -6.43
N GLY A 73 -15.36 -11.84 -5.72
CA GLY A 73 -15.06 -13.24 -6.05
C GLY A 73 -13.69 -13.72 -5.57
N GLY A 74 -13.00 -12.95 -4.72
CA GLY A 74 -11.76 -13.35 -4.08
C GLY A 74 -11.95 -14.26 -2.87
N GLY A 75 -10.87 -14.54 -2.14
CA GLY A 75 -10.87 -15.48 -1.01
C GLY A 75 -10.87 -14.89 0.39
N ASP A 76 -10.97 -13.57 0.55
CA ASP A 76 -10.91 -12.86 1.83
C ASP A 76 -9.64 -13.18 2.65
N ARG A 77 -8.47 -13.23 1.99
CA ARG A 77 -7.22 -13.67 2.64
C ARG A 77 -6.31 -12.55 3.15
N SER A 78 -6.70 -11.28 2.98
CA SER A 78 -5.84 -10.13 3.30
C SER A 78 -5.81 -9.73 4.79
N GLY A 79 -6.59 -10.41 5.64
CA GLY A 79 -6.64 -10.10 7.07
C GLY A 79 -7.31 -8.75 7.39
N PRO A 80 -7.00 -8.13 8.55
CA PRO A 80 -7.69 -6.92 9.02
C PRO A 80 -7.63 -5.74 8.04
N SER A 81 -8.69 -4.94 8.00
CA SER A 81 -8.77 -3.73 7.15
C SER A 81 -7.96 -2.55 7.67
N VAL A 82 -7.23 -2.72 8.77
CA VAL A 82 -6.46 -1.67 9.45
C VAL A 82 -5.02 -2.14 9.60
N VAL A 83 -4.08 -1.29 9.23
CA VAL A 83 -2.65 -1.59 9.19
C VAL A 83 -1.91 -0.49 9.94
N THR A 84 -1.25 -0.85 11.04
CA THR A 84 -0.48 0.09 11.86
C THR A 84 0.99 0.09 11.43
N THR A 85 1.60 1.26 11.31
CA THR A 85 3.03 1.36 11.03
C THR A 85 3.89 1.03 12.25
N GLU A 86 5.14 0.69 11.97
CA GLU A 86 6.22 0.57 12.92
C GLU A 86 7.34 1.56 12.53
N HIS A 87 8.00 2.15 13.54
CA HIS A 87 9.18 3.01 13.38
C HIS A 87 10.42 2.19 12.97
N VAL A 88 10.33 1.55 11.81
CA VAL A 88 11.37 0.70 11.21
C VAL A 88 11.55 1.15 9.78
N ALA A 89 12.73 1.69 9.49
CA ALA A 89 13.07 2.19 8.16
C ALA A 89 13.06 1.06 7.12
N TRP A 90 12.38 1.30 6.00
CA TRP A 90 12.24 0.35 4.89
C TRP A 90 11.99 1.12 3.59
N ASP A 91 12.42 0.59 2.43
CA ASP A 91 12.26 1.24 1.11
C ASP A 91 12.65 2.74 1.09
N SER A 92 13.69 3.10 1.84
CA SER A 92 14.14 4.51 2.02
C SER A 92 13.04 5.43 2.57
N MET A 93 12.15 4.90 3.40
CA MET A 93 11.12 5.62 4.14
C MET A 93 11.28 5.38 5.65
N PRO A 94 10.85 6.33 6.50
CA PRO A 94 11.06 6.24 7.95
C PRO A 94 10.19 5.18 8.64
N GLU A 95 8.99 4.94 8.12
CA GLU A 95 8.04 3.97 8.64
C GLU A 95 7.97 2.74 7.74
N SER A 96 7.50 1.64 8.30
CA SER A 96 7.06 0.50 7.51
C SER A 96 5.84 -0.17 8.11
N ALA A 97 5.15 -0.95 7.31
CA ALA A 97 4.08 -1.80 7.77
C ALA A 97 4.18 -3.16 7.08
N ALA A 98 3.45 -4.14 7.61
CA ALA A 98 3.35 -5.46 7.03
C ALA A 98 1.89 -5.79 6.71
N VAL A 99 1.64 -6.33 5.52
CA VAL A 99 0.32 -6.82 5.09
C VAL A 99 0.42 -8.23 4.53
N ASP A 100 -0.66 -8.99 4.61
CA ASP A 100 -0.78 -10.23 3.86
C ASP A 100 -1.23 -9.89 2.44
N LEU A 101 -0.44 -10.28 1.43
CA LEU A 101 -0.79 -10.14 0.02
C LEU A 101 -1.17 -11.51 -0.55
N PRO A 102 -2.46 -11.78 -0.80
CA PRO A 102 -2.88 -12.99 -1.50
C PRO A 102 -2.37 -13.01 -2.96
N PRO A 103 -2.41 -14.17 -3.65
CA PRO A 103 -2.05 -14.25 -5.06
C PRO A 103 -2.88 -13.29 -5.92
N LEU A 104 -2.28 -12.69 -6.94
CA LEU A 104 -2.99 -11.86 -7.94
C LEU A 104 -3.91 -10.79 -7.34
N THR A 105 -3.42 -10.08 -6.31
CA THR A 105 -4.23 -9.14 -5.52
C THR A 105 -3.68 -7.72 -5.59
N VAL A 106 -4.59 -6.75 -5.62
CA VAL A 106 -4.29 -5.32 -5.42
C VAL A 106 -4.96 -4.85 -4.13
N GLN A 107 -4.18 -4.21 -3.26
CA GLN A 107 -4.67 -3.57 -2.04
C GLN A 107 -4.31 -2.09 -2.02
N TRP A 108 -5.26 -1.25 -1.64
CA TRP A 108 -5.02 0.18 -1.41
C TRP A 108 -5.25 0.53 0.05
N LEU A 109 -4.30 1.26 0.63
CA LEU A 109 -4.32 1.72 2.01
C LEU A 109 -4.34 3.26 2.03
N LEU A 110 -5.32 3.85 2.70
CA LEU A 110 -5.43 5.29 2.93
C LEU A 110 -4.65 5.68 4.18
N SER A 111 -3.84 6.73 4.09
CA SER A 111 -3.06 7.26 5.20
C SER A 111 -3.98 7.78 6.31
N PRO A 112 -3.51 7.84 7.56
CA PRO A 112 -4.18 8.64 8.58
C PRO A 112 -4.24 10.11 8.12
N ASP A 113 -5.21 10.85 8.67
CA ASP A 113 -5.25 12.29 8.48
C ASP A 113 -4.03 12.90 9.16
N THR A 114 -3.29 13.70 8.41
CA THR A 114 -2.16 14.46 8.93
C THR A 114 -2.76 15.66 9.66
N GLU A 115 -2.66 15.71 10.99
CA GLU A 115 -2.97 16.94 11.72
C GLU A 115 -2.09 18.07 11.14
N ARG A 116 -2.73 19.19 10.80
CA ARG A 116 -2.08 20.35 10.16
C ARG A 116 -1.13 21.08 11.09
#